data_AF-A0A0S3SXA7-F1
#
_entry.id   AF-A0A0S3SXA7-F1
#
_cell.length_a   1.000
_cell.length_b   1.000
_cell.length_c   1.000
_cell.angle_alpha   90.00
_cell.angle_beta   90.00
_cell.angle_gamma   90.00
#
_symmetry.space_group_name_H-M   'P 1'
#
loop_
_entity.id
_entity.type
_entity.pdbx_description
1 polymer ?
#
loop_
_entity_poly.entity_id
_entity_poly.type
_entity_poly.pdbx_seq_one_letter_code
_entity_poly.pdbx_strand_id
1 'polypeptide(L)'
;MAIVADESDEDEEIIFDRLQVLELKKLQELRCFYAGNFTLRFPSLKEVHVIECSSMRTFSAVSKIDHLIKWYYSEHARPRKEDNLNYAVRRTSEEEV
;
A
#
# COMPACT_ATOMS: atom_id res chain seq x y z
N MET A 1 -35.48 -23.71 15.13
CA MET A 1 -34.52 -22.82 15.81
C MET A 1 -33.41 -22.56 14.79
N ALA A 2 -33.50 -21.43 14.09
CA ALA A 2 -32.47 -21.04 13.13
C ALA A 2 -31.50 -20.14 13.89
N ILE A 3 -30.24 -20.58 14.01
CA ILE A 3 -29.16 -19.63 14.23
C ILE A 3 -28.79 -19.20 12.83
N VAL A 4 -29.39 -18.10 12.37
CA VAL A 4 -28.81 -17.37 11.23
C VAL A 4 -27.62 -16.66 11.84
N ALA A 5 -26.44 -17.24 11.62
CA ALA A 5 -25.21 -16.50 11.77
C ALA A 5 -25.26 -15.43 10.68
N ASP A 6 -25.72 -14.23 11.05
CA ASP A 6 -25.34 -13.02 10.33
C ASP A 6 -23.92 -12.70 10.80
N GLU A 7 -22.97 -13.54 10.38
CA GLU A 7 -21.59 -13.14 10.29
C GLU A 7 -21.54 -12.18 9.12
N SER A 8 -21.95 -10.95 9.36
CA SER A 8 -21.46 -9.85 8.56
C SER A 8 -19.94 -9.84 8.81
N ASP A 9 -19.23 -10.60 7.98
CA ASP A 9 -17.83 -10.37 7.60
C ASP A 9 -17.75 -8.95 7.01
N GLU A 10 -18.07 -7.93 7.80
CA GLU A 10 -17.63 -6.57 7.54
C GLU A 10 -16.13 -6.63 7.77
N ASP A 11 -15.39 -7.01 6.72
CA ASP A 11 -13.99 -6.66 6.52
C ASP A 11 -13.83 -5.23 7.05
N GLU A 12 -13.26 -5.05 8.25
CA GLU A 12 -13.04 -3.71 8.79
C GLU A 12 -12.10 -2.99 7.82
N GLU A 13 -12.67 -2.05 7.06
CA GLU A 13 -12.01 -1.36 5.95
C GLU A 13 -11.73 0.09 6.32
N ILE A 14 -10.48 0.51 6.12
CA ILE A 14 -10.13 1.94 6.07
C ILE A 14 -10.11 2.36 4.61
N ILE A 15 -11.03 3.25 4.25
CA ILE A 15 -11.17 3.74 2.87
C ILE A 15 -10.54 5.12 2.75
N PHE A 16 -9.50 5.22 1.91
CA PHE A 16 -8.91 6.49 1.50
C PHE A 16 -9.54 6.95 0.17
N ASP A 17 -10.79 7.40 0.24
CA ASP A 17 -11.65 7.67 -0.92
C ASP A 17 -11.09 8.74 -1.88
N ARG A 18 -10.37 9.73 -1.34
CA ARG A 18 -9.86 10.90 -2.08
C ARG A 18 -8.34 10.95 -2.20
N LEU A 19 -7.62 10.02 -1.58
CA LEU A 19 -6.16 10.02 -1.62
C LEU A 19 -5.71 9.68 -3.04
N GLN A 20 -5.14 10.67 -3.74
CA GLN A 20 -4.64 10.47 -5.12
C GLN A 20 -3.14 10.23 -5.17
N VAL A 21 -2.40 10.81 -4.22
CA VAL A 21 -0.95 10.73 -4.16
C VAL A 21 -0.55 10.41 -2.71
N LEU A 22 0.26 9.38 -2.54
CA LEU A 22 0.89 9.04 -1.27
C LEU A 22 2.42 9.19 -1.43
N GLU A 23 3.04 9.94 -0.53
CA GLU A 23 4.48 10.19 -0.56
C GLU A 23 5.13 9.85 0.78
N LEU A 24 6.10 8.94 0.73
CA LEU A 24 6.94 8.49 1.82
C LEU A 24 8.40 8.70 1.40
N LYS A 25 9.12 9.59 2.09
CA LYS A 25 10.50 9.95 1.74
C LYS A 25 11.43 9.91 2.94
N LYS A 26 12.59 9.27 2.77
CA LYS A 26 13.70 9.29 3.73
C LYS A 26 13.32 8.76 5.12
N LEU A 27 12.36 7.85 5.17
CA LEU A 27 11.87 7.25 6.41
C LEU A 27 12.63 5.96 6.70
N GLN A 28 13.88 6.09 7.17
CA GLN A 28 14.81 4.96 7.34
C GLN A 28 14.37 3.90 8.34
N GLU A 29 13.43 4.22 9.24
CA GLU A 29 12.91 3.27 10.25
C GLU A 29 11.51 2.75 9.92
N LEU A 30 10.86 3.27 8.87
CA LEU A 30 9.50 2.88 8.53
C LEU A 30 9.49 1.45 7.99
N ARG A 31 8.86 0.52 8.73
CA ARG A 31 8.78 -0.90 8.33
C ARG A 31 7.58 -1.20 7.44
N CYS A 32 6.47 -0.48 7.66
CA CYS A 32 5.28 -0.53 6.83
C CYS A 32 4.47 0.77 6.94
N PHE A 33 3.56 1.00 5.99
CA PHE A 33 2.66 2.16 6.00
C PHE A 33 1.56 2.01 7.07
N TYR A 34 1.04 0.79 7.23
CA TYR A 34 0.00 0.48 8.21
C TYR A 34 0.25 -0.88 8.87
N ALA A 35 0.31 -0.88 10.21
CA ALA A 35 0.58 -2.07 11.02
C ALA A 35 -0.69 -2.74 11.58
N GLY A 36 -1.87 -2.12 11.40
CA GLY A 36 -3.14 -2.70 11.83
C GLY A 36 -3.62 -3.85 10.94
N ASN A 37 -4.69 -4.50 11.36
CA ASN A 37 -5.30 -5.65 10.70
C ASN A 37 -6.43 -5.28 9.71
N PHE A 38 -6.85 -4.01 9.66
CA PHE A 38 -7.87 -3.55 8.72
C PHE A 38 -7.40 -3.59 7.28
N THR A 39 -8.34 -3.83 6.38
CA THR A 39 -8.09 -3.76 4.95
C THR A 39 -8.02 -2.30 4.51
N LEU A 40 -6.93 -1.89 3.86
CA LEU A 40 -6.83 -0.56 3.30
C LEU A 40 -7.39 -0.53 1.87
N ARG A 41 -8.30 0.40 1.59
CA ARG A 41 -8.84 0.61 0.23
C ARG A 41 -8.45 1.97 -0.32
N PHE A 42 -8.04 1.97 -1.59
CA PHE A 42 -7.49 3.13 -2.28
C PHE A 42 -8.15 3.38 -3.65
N PRO A 43 -9.46 3.69 -3.71
CA PRO A 43 -10.18 3.81 -4.97
C PRO A 43 -9.69 4.96 -5.87
N SER A 44 -9.06 6.00 -5.30
CA SER A 44 -8.60 7.18 -6.05
C SER A 44 -7.08 7.28 -6.21
N LEU A 45 -6.31 6.32 -5.68
CA LEU A 45 -4.86 6.44 -5.54
C LEU A 45 -4.15 6.21 -6.87
N LYS A 46 -3.56 7.26 -7.43
CA LYS A 46 -2.90 7.20 -8.74
C LYS A 46 -1.40 7.02 -8.63
N GLU A 47 -0.79 7.64 -7.63
CA GLU A 47 0.66 7.73 -7.50
C GLU A 47 1.12 7.41 -6.08
N VAL A 48 2.16 6.59 -5.98
CA VAL A 48 2.82 6.26 -4.72
C VAL A 48 4.32 6.50 -4.88
N HIS A 49 4.86 7.28 -3.97
CA HIS A 49 6.29 7.59 -3.90
C HIS A 49 6.85 6.96 -2.62
N VAL A 50 7.77 6.01 -2.77
CA VAL A 50 8.51 5.38 -1.68
C VAL A 50 9.99 5.53 -2.00
N ILE A 51 10.58 6.63 -1.53
CA ILE A 51 11.93 7.05 -1.93
C ILE A 51 12.82 7.06 -0.69
N GLU A 52 13.94 6.33 -0.74
CA GLU A 52 14.89 6.21 0.37
C GLU A 52 14.22 5.71 1.68
N CYS A 53 13.35 4.70 1.58
CA CYS A 53 12.66 4.07 2.72
C CYS A 53 13.18 2.64 2.95
N SER A 54 14.50 2.51 3.17
CA SER A 54 15.24 1.24 3.10
C SER A 54 14.75 0.14 4.06
N SER A 55 14.16 0.51 5.21
CA SER A 55 13.62 -0.46 6.18
C SER A 55 12.21 -0.97 5.85
N MET A 56 11.56 -0.43 4.83
CA MET A 56 10.18 -0.76 4.51
C MET A 56 10.11 -2.14 3.85
N ARG A 57 9.33 -3.07 4.43
CA ARG A 57 9.24 -4.47 3.96
C ARG A 57 7.89 -4.83 3.39
N THR A 58 6.85 -4.17 3.88
CA THR A 58 5.48 -4.31 3.42
C THR A 58 4.82 -2.94 3.42
N PHE A 59 3.75 -2.80 2.65
CA PHE A 59 2.88 -1.64 2.70
C PHE A 59 1.87 -1.78 3.85
N SER A 60 1.09 -2.85 3.85
CA SER A 60 0.11 -3.20 4.89
C SER A 60 -0.12 -4.72 4.90
N ALA A 61 -0.88 -5.22 5.88
CA ALA A 61 -1.32 -6.61 5.87
C ALA A 61 -2.17 -6.91 4.62
N VAL A 62 -3.21 -6.11 4.39
CA VAL A 62 -4.08 -6.19 3.21
C VAL A 62 -4.29 -4.80 2.63
N SER A 63 -4.20 -4.69 1.31
CA SER A 63 -4.60 -3.50 0.56
C SER A 63 -5.36 -3.90 -0.70
N LYS A 64 -6.41 -3.15 -1.01
CA LYS A 64 -7.27 -3.35 -2.17
C LYS A 64 -7.14 -2.13 -3.10
N ILE A 65 -6.68 -2.38 -4.32
CA ILE A 65 -6.61 -1.43 -5.44
C ILE A 65 -7.23 -2.13 -6.65
N ASP A 66 -8.01 -1.39 -7.43
CA ASP A 66 -8.73 -1.88 -8.61
C ASP A 66 -8.11 -1.41 -9.94
N HIS A 67 -6.94 -0.77 -9.88
CA HIS A 67 -6.24 -0.20 -11.04
C HIS A 67 -4.72 -0.20 -10.85
N LEU A 68 -4.00 0.03 -11.95
CA LEU A 68 -2.55 0.19 -11.93
C LEU A 68 -2.16 1.57 -11.40
N ILE A 69 -1.34 1.59 -10.36
CA ILE A 69 -0.76 2.81 -9.80
C ILE A 69 0.63 3.08 -10.38
N LYS A 70 1.02 4.35 -10.39
CA LYS A 70 2.41 4.73 -10.68
C LYS A 70 3.23 4.67 -9.39
N TRP A 71 4.23 3.80 -9.38
CA TRP A 71 5.14 3.64 -8.26
C TRP A 71 6.49 4.29 -8.54
N TYR A 72 6.90 5.21 -7.67
CA TYR A 72 8.15 5.95 -7.74
C TYR A 72 9.05 5.51 -6.59
N TYR A 73 10.21 4.92 -6.93
CA TYR A 73 11.24 4.52 -5.97
C TYR A 73 12.43 5.48 -5.92
N SER A 74 12.52 6.41 -6.87
CA SER A 74 13.53 7.45 -6.96
C SER A 74 12.94 8.67 -7.68
N GLU A 75 13.40 9.88 -7.32
CA GLU A 75 12.95 11.13 -7.95
C GLU A 75 13.30 11.24 -9.44
N HIS A 76 14.30 10.48 -9.89
CA HIS A 76 14.82 10.55 -11.27
C HIS A 76 14.44 9.33 -12.12
N ALA A 77 13.89 8.28 -11.49
CA ALA A 77 13.50 7.07 -12.19
C ALA A 77 12.14 7.22 -12.88
N ARG A 78 11.94 6.44 -13.95
CA ARG A 78 10.60 6.30 -14.54
C ARG A 78 9.71 5.51 -13.56
N PRO A 79 8.44 5.92 -13.37
CA PRO A 79 7.54 5.19 -12.50
C PRO A 79 7.22 3.81 -13.06
N ARG A 80 7.10 2.85 -12.16
CA ARG A 80 6.57 1.52 -12.47
C ARG A 80 5.06 1.56 -12.46
N LYS A 81 4.44 0.58 -13.12
CA LYS A 81 3.00 0.33 -12.98
C LYS A 81 2.83 -0.88 -12.09
N GLU A 82 2.17 -0.70 -10.96
CA GLU A 82 1.98 -1.75 -9.95
C GLU A 82 0.50 -1.86 -9.61
N ASP A 83 0.01 -3.08 -9.41
CA ASP A 83 -1.33 -3.38 -8.89
C ASP A 83 -1.26 -3.92 -7.44
N ASN A 84 -0.07 -4.25 -6.96
CA ASN A 84 0.18 -4.81 -5.64
C ASN A 84 1.24 -3.99 -4.89
N LEU A 85 0.80 -3.24 -3.88
CA LEU A 85 1.68 -2.36 -3.09
C LEU A 85 2.76 -3.14 -2.33
N ASN A 86 2.43 -4.31 -1.78
CA ASN A 86 3.39 -5.13 -1.03
C ASN A 86 4.50 -5.66 -1.94
N TYR A 87 4.15 -6.05 -3.17
CA TYR A 87 5.12 -6.47 -4.17
C TYR A 87 6.03 -5.32 -4.60
N ALA A 88 5.46 -4.13 -4.83
CA ALA A 88 6.21 -2.93 -5.19
C ALA A 88 7.22 -2.51 -4.11
N VAL A 89 6.85 -2.60 -2.82
CA VAL A 89 7.77 -2.36 -1.69
C VAL A 89 8.96 -3.32 -1.72
N ARG A 90 8.70 -4.63 -1.83
CA ARG A 90 9.77 -5.65 -1.82
C ARG A 90 10.75 -5.46 -2.98
N ARG A 91 10.23 -5.21 -4.17
CA ARG A 91 11.07 -4.95 -5.34
C ARG A 91 11.91 -3.68 -5.18
N THR A 92 11.36 -2.64 -4.53
CA THR A 92 12.10 -1.40 -4.24
C THR A 92 13.29 -1.67 -3.30
N SER A 93 13.09 -2.51 -2.28
CA SER A 93 14.16 -2.88 -1.34
C SER A 93 15.26 -3.78 -1.94
N GLU A 94 15.00 -4.47 -3.06
CA GLU A 94 15.98 -5.34 -3.73
C GLU A 94 16.94 -4.59 -4.65
N GLU A 95 16.61 -3.35 -5.05
CA GLU A 95 17.40 -2.57 -6.03
C GLU A 95 18.25 -1.47 -5.40
N GLU A 96 18.08 -1.20 -4.10
CA GLU A 96 18.94 -0.31 -3.33
C GLU A 96 20.21 -1.02 -2.79
N VAL A 97 20.41 -2.31 -3.11
CA VAL A 97 21.55 -3.15 -2.69
C VAL A 97 22.62 -3.27 -3.77
#